data_AF-X1EL77-F1
#
_entry.id   AF-X1EL77-F1
#
_cell.length_a   1.000
_cell.length_b   1.000
_cell.length_c   1.000
_cell.angle_alpha   90.00
_cell.angle_beta   90.00
_cell.angle_gamma   90.00
#
_symmetry.space_group_name_H-M   'P 1'
#
loop_
_entity.id
_entity.type
_entity.pdbx_description
1 polymer ?
#
loop_
_entity_poly.entity_id
_entity_poly.type
_entity_poly.pdbx_seq_one_letter_code
_entity_poly.pdbx_strand_id
1 'polypeptide(L)'
;YYQTKARKSPPEDLPTSVIYPDIGWAVMRSSWQDNATMLAVKSGFTWNHAHPDAGSFILFHAGQPLIIDSGNCSYGRREYTSYYRHSKAHNVVLFDGQGQNPEDCGHGDRGVKTPGRLYRLMDTAGLKYVFADATGPTSWKFSRNYRHFLWLGDVILIFDDVRTHEAGKLEWLLHYEGRADRRDSALHLSNGSQAKAIVRPLFPENMNITE
;
A
#
# COMPACT_ATOMS: atom_id res chain seq x y z
N TYR A 1 26.65 0.61 -27.37
CA TYR A 1 25.83 0.82 -28.59
C TYR A 1 24.36 0.87 -28.18
N TYR A 2 23.72 2.03 -28.27
CA TYR A 2 22.27 2.15 -28.03
C TYR A 2 21.53 1.97 -29.35
N GLN A 3 20.47 1.15 -29.38
CA GLN A 3 19.56 1.10 -30.52
C GLN A 3 18.75 2.40 -30.55
N THR A 4 19.07 3.30 -31.48
CA THR A 4 18.45 4.62 -31.62
C THR A 4 17.06 4.59 -32.29
N LYS A 5 16.58 3.40 -32.69
CA LYS A 5 15.33 3.22 -33.44
C LYS A 5 14.51 2.01 -32.95
N ALA A 6 14.27 1.90 -31.65
CA ALA A 6 13.22 1.03 -31.16
C ALA A 6 11.86 1.65 -31.55
N ARG A 7 10.99 0.86 -32.22
CA ARG A 7 9.62 1.26 -32.53
C ARG A 7 8.88 1.46 -31.20
N LYS A 8 8.30 2.64 -30.99
CA LYS A 8 7.44 2.89 -29.82
C LYS A 8 6.08 2.24 -30.11
N SER A 9 5.70 1.25 -29.30
CA SER A 9 4.31 0.78 -29.23
C SER A 9 3.62 1.53 -28.12
N PRO A 10 2.35 1.92 -28.30
CA PRO A 10 1.63 2.65 -27.28
C PRO A 10 1.18 1.65 -26.19
N PRO A 11 1.03 2.09 -24.93
CA PRO A 11 0.89 1.18 -23.80
C PRO A 11 -0.45 0.45 -23.74
N GLU A 12 -1.44 0.82 -24.55
CA GLU A 12 -2.81 0.29 -24.50
C GLU A 12 -2.88 -1.21 -24.79
N ASP A 13 -1.90 -1.75 -25.51
CA ASP A 13 -1.77 -3.17 -25.81
C ASP A 13 -1.18 -3.98 -24.63
N LEU A 14 -0.68 -3.32 -23.57
CA LEU A 14 -0.10 -3.98 -22.41
C LEU A 14 -1.18 -4.43 -21.42
N PRO A 15 -0.99 -5.56 -20.72
CA PRO A 15 -1.86 -5.97 -19.62
C PRO A 15 -1.99 -4.86 -18.57
N THR A 16 -3.20 -4.67 -18.05
CA THR A 16 -3.48 -3.65 -17.03
C THR A 16 -3.15 -4.11 -15.62
N SER A 17 -2.76 -5.37 -15.43
CA SER A 17 -2.34 -5.91 -14.14
C SER A 17 -1.05 -6.71 -14.28
N VAL A 18 -0.15 -6.55 -13.32
CA VAL A 18 1.14 -7.25 -13.27
C VAL A 18 1.55 -7.51 -11.81
N ILE A 19 2.17 -8.67 -11.57
CA ILE A 19 2.77 -9.04 -10.29
C ILE A 19 4.25 -9.34 -10.50
N TYR A 20 5.07 -8.80 -9.60
CA TYR A 20 6.51 -9.02 -9.51
C TYR A 20 6.78 -9.76 -8.19
N PRO A 21 6.67 -11.09 -8.18
CA PRO A 21 6.71 -11.88 -6.94
C PRO A 21 8.06 -11.77 -6.21
N ASP A 22 9.17 -11.65 -6.94
CA ASP A 22 10.52 -11.60 -6.37
C ASP A 22 10.77 -10.36 -5.49
N ILE A 23 10.15 -9.23 -5.86
CA ILE A 23 10.23 -7.99 -5.08
C ILE A 23 8.98 -7.76 -4.22
N GLY A 24 7.93 -8.55 -4.41
CA GLY A 24 6.67 -8.44 -3.68
C GLY A 24 5.86 -7.20 -4.06
N TRP A 25 5.73 -6.91 -5.36
CA TRP A 25 4.94 -5.79 -5.88
C TRP A 25 3.84 -6.26 -6.82
N ALA A 26 2.66 -5.64 -6.76
CA ALA A 26 1.62 -5.80 -7.75
C ALA A 26 1.08 -4.43 -8.15
N VAL A 27 0.81 -4.27 -9.43
CA VAL A 27 0.19 -3.06 -9.98
C VAL A 27 -1.02 -3.47 -10.78
N MET A 28 -2.14 -2.83 -10.52
CA MET A 28 -3.40 -2.99 -11.24
C MET A 28 -3.87 -1.62 -11.73
N ARG A 29 -4.38 -1.55 -12.95
CA ARG A 29 -4.89 -0.34 -13.59
C ARG A 29 -6.28 -0.59 -14.18
N SER A 30 -7.10 0.46 -14.27
CA SER A 30 -8.35 0.37 -15.05
C SER A 30 -8.11 0.48 -16.55
N SER A 31 -7.12 1.27 -16.96
CA SER A 31 -6.66 1.42 -18.34
C SER A 31 -5.27 2.08 -18.41
N TRP A 32 -4.81 2.35 -19.62
CA TRP A 32 -3.61 3.16 -19.88
C TRP A 32 -3.90 4.63 -20.22
N GLN A 33 -5.16 5.05 -20.15
CA GLN A 33 -5.57 6.43 -20.39
C GLN A 33 -5.19 7.35 -19.23
N ASP A 34 -5.09 8.66 -19.48
CA ASP A 34 -4.71 9.66 -18.47
C ASP A 34 -5.67 9.72 -17.28
N ASN A 35 -6.94 9.37 -17.51
CA ASN A 35 -7.97 9.34 -16.47
C ASN A 35 -8.02 8.03 -15.66
N ALA A 36 -7.09 7.10 -15.89
CA ALA A 36 -7.11 5.77 -15.27
C ALA A 36 -6.94 5.82 -13.74
N THR A 37 -7.43 4.77 -13.10
CA THR A 37 -7.09 4.40 -11.72
C THR A 37 -5.91 3.45 -11.75
N MET A 38 -4.97 3.61 -10.83
CA MET A 38 -3.88 2.67 -10.58
C MET A 38 -3.80 2.38 -9.08
N LEU A 39 -3.91 1.10 -8.73
CA LEU A 39 -3.63 0.57 -7.40
C LEU A 39 -2.29 -0.16 -7.46
N ALA A 40 -1.34 0.24 -6.61
CA ALA A 40 -0.11 -0.51 -6.40
C ALA A 40 -0.04 -1.01 -4.96
N VAL A 41 0.39 -2.26 -4.78
CA VAL A 41 0.45 -2.96 -3.50
C VAL A 41 1.85 -3.52 -3.33
N LYS A 42 2.40 -3.40 -2.12
CA LYS A 42 3.69 -3.97 -1.74
C LYS A 42 3.53 -4.89 -0.54
N SER A 43 4.04 -6.11 -0.66
CA SER A 43 4.36 -6.97 0.47
C SER A 43 5.53 -7.84 0.07
N GLY A 44 6.71 -7.49 0.57
CA GLY A 44 7.98 -7.99 0.05
C GLY A 44 9.09 -7.89 1.07
N PHE A 45 10.32 -7.79 0.57
CA PHE A 45 11.49 -7.58 1.42
C PHE A 45 11.61 -6.12 1.89
N THR A 46 12.33 -5.95 2.99
CA THR A 46 12.74 -4.67 3.58
C THR A 46 14.23 -4.77 3.81
N TRP A 47 15.00 -3.90 3.16
CA TRP A 47 16.43 -3.75 3.35
C TRP A 47 16.90 -2.53 2.55
N ASN A 48 17.86 -1.77 3.10
CA ASN A 48 18.44 -0.60 2.44
C ASN A 48 17.35 0.45 2.04
N HIS A 49 17.08 0.62 0.74
CA HIS A 49 16.08 1.55 0.22
C HIS A 49 14.65 0.99 0.21
N ALA A 50 14.46 -0.31 0.51
CA ALA A 50 13.13 -0.87 0.70
C ALA A 50 12.72 -0.71 2.17
N HIS A 51 11.63 0.02 2.40
CA HIS A 51 11.16 0.35 3.75
C HIS A 51 10.37 -0.81 4.40
N PRO A 52 10.14 -0.76 5.73
CA PRO A 52 9.29 -1.68 6.48
C PRO A 52 7.79 -1.39 6.25
N ASP A 53 7.33 -1.65 5.04
CA ASP A 53 6.03 -1.24 4.50
C ASP A 53 5.17 -2.43 4.01
N ALA A 54 5.46 -3.66 4.47
CA ALA A 54 4.75 -4.84 3.99
C ALA A 54 3.24 -4.74 4.25
N GLY A 55 2.45 -4.95 3.20
CA GLY A 55 0.99 -4.74 3.20
C GLY A 55 0.57 -3.32 2.79
N SER A 56 1.50 -2.41 2.52
CA SER A 56 1.22 -1.04 2.07
C SER A 56 0.65 -1.01 0.65
N PHE A 57 -0.08 0.06 0.36
CA PHE A 57 -0.69 0.31 -0.94
C PHE A 57 -0.76 1.81 -1.22
N ILE A 58 -0.87 2.14 -2.51
CA ILE A 58 -1.09 3.52 -3.00
C ILE A 58 -2.14 3.51 -4.11
N LEU A 59 -2.85 4.62 -4.25
CA LEU A 59 -3.90 4.80 -5.24
C LEU A 59 -3.71 6.11 -5.99
N PHE A 60 -3.61 6.00 -7.31
CA PHE A 60 -3.69 7.11 -8.25
C PHE A 60 -5.02 7.04 -8.98
N HIS A 61 -5.61 8.20 -9.24
CA HIS A 61 -6.81 8.32 -10.06
C HIS A 61 -6.78 9.64 -10.83
N ALA A 62 -7.21 9.62 -12.08
CA ALA A 62 -7.29 10.81 -12.93
C ALA A 62 -5.98 11.63 -13.00
N GLY A 63 -4.84 10.93 -13.10
CA GLY A 63 -3.51 11.54 -13.17
C GLY A 63 -3.00 12.14 -11.86
N GLN A 64 -3.71 11.97 -10.74
CA GLN A 64 -3.32 12.50 -9.43
C GLN A 64 -3.19 11.40 -8.38
N PRO A 65 -2.26 11.52 -7.43
CA PRO A 65 -2.24 10.67 -6.23
C PRO A 65 -3.41 10.99 -5.30
N LEU A 66 -4.07 9.98 -4.76
CA LEU A 66 -5.11 10.13 -3.72
C LEU A 66 -4.68 9.49 -2.41
N ILE A 67 -4.27 8.22 -2.48
CA ILE A 67 -3.71 7.49 -1.33
C ILE A 67 -2.23 7.33 -1.62
N ILE A 68 -1.39 7.89 -0.74
CA ILE A 68 0.04 8.03 -0.99
C ILE A 68 0.85 7.21 -0.01
N ASP A 69 2.09 6.95 -0.39
CA ASP A 69 3.12 6.79 0.61
C ASP A 69 3.41 8.18 1.19
N SER A 70 3.51 8.33 2.51
CA SER A 70 3.54 9.65 3.19
C SER A 70 4.67 10.58 2.72
N GLY A 71 5.67 10.03 2.03
CA GLY A 71 6.65 10.78 1.26
C GLY A 71 8.07 10.34 1.56
N ASN A 72 9.01 11.25 1.36
CA ASN A 72 10.42 11.04 1.66
C ASN A 72 11.09 12.36 2.02
N CYS A 73 12.30 12.29 2.57
CA CYS A 73 13.17 13.44 2.72
C CYS A 73 14.65 13.07 2.43
N SER A 74 15.55 14.04 2.56
CA SER A 74 16.99 13.77 2.38
C SER A 74 17.54 12.94 3.54
N TYR A 75 18.51 12.07 3.25
CA TYR A 75 19.12 11.15 4.23
C TYR A 75 19.64 11.83 5.50
N GLY A 76 20.15 13.06 5.38
CA GLY A 76 20.71 13.81 6.52
C GLY A 76 19.66 14.41 7.45
N ARG A 77 18.36 14.35 7.10
CA ARG A 77 17.28 14.85 7.94
C ARG A 77 16.87 13.80 8.97
N ARG A 78 16.58 14.25 10.19
CA ARG A 78 16.19 13.37 11.30
C ARG A 78 14.96 12.53 10.93
N GLU A 79 14.02 13.16 10.24
CA GLU A 79 12.76 12.60 9.78
C GLU A 79 12.94 11.35 8.92
N TYR A 80 14.04 11.25 8.17
CA TYR A 80 14.37 10.04 7.40
C TYR A 80 14.47 8.84 8.32
N THR A 81 15.29 8.96 9.37
CA THR A 81 15.54 7.86 10.33
C THR A 81 14.47 7.69 11.39
N SER A 82 13.66 8.71 11.69
CA SER A 82 12.64 8.65 12.76
C SER A 82 11.20 8.46 12.28
N TYR A 83 10.94 8.63 10.98
CA TYR A 83 9.60 8.59 10.41
C TYR A 83 9.54 7.86 9.06
N TYR A 84 10.13 8.43 8.01
CA TYR A 84 9.86 7.99 6.62
C TYR A 84 10.26 6.55 6.32
N ARG A 85 11.23 6.00 7.06
CA ARG A 85 11.65 4.60 6.94
C ARG A 85 10.95 3.65 7.90
N HIS A 86 9.92 4.08 8.61
CA HIS A 86 9.20 3.26 9.59
C HIS A 86 7.79 2.94 9.11
N SER A 87 7.24 1.80 9.53
CA SER A 87 5.89 1.35 9.16
C SER A 87 4.81 2.42 9.28
N LYS A 88 4.89 3.31 10.28
CA LYS A 88 3.94 4.42 10.49
C LYS A 88 3.86 5.45 9.35
N ALA A 89 4.86 5.49 8.46
CA ALA A 89 4.89 6.35 7.28
C ALA A 89 4.15 5.73 6.07
N HIS A 90 3.60 4.52 6.23
CA HIS A 90 3.02 3.73 5.15
C HIS A 90 1.58 3.32 5.48
N ASN A 91 0.81 2.91 4.46
CA ASN A 91 -0.59 2.50 4.61
C ASN A 91 -0.70 1.06 5.08
N VAL A 92 -0.31 0.78 6.32
CA VAL A 92 -0.24 -0.58 6.91
C VAL A 92 -1.18 -0.71 8.11
N VAL A 93 -1.31 -1.94 8.62
CA VAL A 93 -1.89 -2.19 9.96
C VAL A 93 -0.76 -2.12 11.00
N LEU A 94 -0.99 -1.37 12.09
CA LEU A 94 -0.15 -1.40 13.28
C LEU A 94 -0.85 -2.13 14.44
N PHE A 95 -0.05 -2.66 15.36
CA PHE A 95 -0.45 -3.15 16.67
C PHE A 95 0.26 -2.33 17.76
N ASP A 96 -0.50 -1.60 18.56
CA ASP A 96 -0.01 -0.68 19.59
C ASP A 96 1.10 0.26 19.06
N GLY A 97 0.86 0.87 17.89
CA GLY A 97 1.79 1.77 17.23
C GLY A 97 2.98 1.08 16.52
N GLN A 98 3.01 -0.25 16.46
CA GLN A 98 4.12 -1.03 15.91
C GLN A 98 3.71 -1.84 14.67
N GLY A 99 4.55 -1.85 13.64
CA GLY A 99 4.35 -2.60 12.41
C GLY A 99 5.39 -3.72 12.23
N GLN A 100 6.20 -3.62 11.18
CA GLN A 100 7.40 -4.43 11.04
C GLN A 100 8.38 -4.18 12.19
N ASN A 101 9.31 -5.12 12.40
CA ASN A 101 10.28 -4.99 13.48
C ASN A 101 11.14 -3.73 13.25
N PRO A 102 11.22 -2.79 14.22
CA PRO A 102 12.04 -1.59 14.09
C PRO A 102 13.53 -1.86 13.82
N GLU A 103 14.02 -3.06 14.17
CA GLU A 103 15.38 -3.48 13.83
C GLU A 103 15.62 -3.61 12.32
N ASP A 104 14.58 -3.87 11.52
CA ASP A 104 14.68 -4.04 10.05
C ASP A 104 15.30 -2.79 9.39
N CYS A 105 14.96 -1.61 9.90
CA CYS A 105 15.46 -0.29 9.46
C CYS A 105 16.26 0.45 10.55
N GLY A 106 16.63 -0.25 11.62
CA GLY A 106 17.41 0.28 12.74
C GLY A 106 18.89 0.48 12.39
N HIS A 107 19.73 0.73 13.39
CA HIS A 107 21.17 0.91 13.17
C HIS A 107 21.79 -0.27 12.39
N GLY A 108 22.24 0.03 11.17
CA GLY A 108 22.87 -0.94 10.26
C GLY A 108 21.94 -1.57 9.21
N ASP A 109 20.66 -1.16 9.12
CA ASP A 109 19.67 -1.69 8.16
C ASP A 109 19.72 -3.21 8.09
N ARG A 110 19.35 -3.88 9.20
CA ARG A 110 19.51 -5.34 9.31
C ARG A 110 18.68 -6.10 8.28
N GLY A 111 17.62 -5.46 7.78
CA GLY A 111 16.70 -6.04 6.83
C GLY A 111 15.79 -7.07 7.48
N VAL A 112 14.68 -7.34 6.79
CA VAL A 112 13.69 -8.30 7.26
C VAL A 112 14.23 -9.73 7.13
N LYS A 113 14.14 -10.50 8.20
CA LYS A 113 14.52 -11.92 8.20
C LYS A 113 13.56 -12.78 7.36
N THR A 114 12.27 -12.50 7.46
CA THR A 114 11.18 -13.24 6.80
C THR A 114 10.36 -12.27 5.96
N PRO A 115 10.63 -12.13 4.65
CA PRO A 115 9.98 -11.15 3.80
C PRO A 115 8.49 -11.44 3.60
N GLY A 116 7.73 -10.39 3.32
CA GLY A 116 6.33 -10.48 2.92
C GLY A 116 6.23 -11.00 1.49
N ARG A 117 5.02 -11.37 1.09
CA ARG A 117 4.78 -11.89 -0.26
C ARG A 117 3.43 -11.41 -0.80
N LEU A 118 3.37 -11.28 -2.12
CA LEU A 118 2.11 -11.17 -2.85
C LEU A 118 1.80 -12.48 -3.55
N TYR A 119 0.53 -12.84 -3.54
CA TYR A 119 0.03 -14.05 -4.16
C TYR A 119 -1.22 -13.76 -4.99
N ARG A 120 -1.50 -14.68 -5.92
CA ARG A 120 -2.82 -14.82 -6.56
C ARG A 120 -3.31 -13.54 -7.26
N LEU A 121 -2.47 -12.90 -8.07
CA LEU A 121 -2.97 -11.84 -8.96
C LEU A 121 -4.00 -12.45 -9.93
N MET A 122 -5.22 -11.93 -9.92
CA MET A 122 -6.27 -12.26 -10.86
C MET A 122 -6.77 -10.99 -11.53
N ASP A 123 -7.04 -11.08 -12.83
CA ASP A 123 -7.63 -10.01 -13.64
C ASP A 123 -8.53 -10.68 -14.68
N THR A 124 -9.80 -10.86 -14.34
CA THR A 124 -10.74 -11.62 -15.17
C THR A 124 -12.18 -11.21 -14.89
N ALA A 125 -13.03 -11.28 -15.92
CA ALA A 125 -14.47 -11.01 -15.81
C ALA A 125 -14.84 -9.69 -15.07
N GLY A 126 -14.03 -8.64 -15.25
CA GLY A 126 -14.24 -7.33 -14.60
C GLY A 126 -13.83 -7.27 -13.12
N LEU A 127 -13.15 -8.30 -12.62
CA LEU A 127 -12.63 -8.41 -11.26
C LEU A 127 -11.10 -8.39 -11.29
N LYS A 128 -10.50 -7.59 -10.42
CA LYS A 128 -9.06 -7.68 -10.11
C LYS A 128 -8.86 -8.04 -8.64
N TYR A 129 -7.91 -8.92 -8.36
CA TYR A 129 -7.62 -9.37 -7.01
C TYR A 129 -6.14 -9.57 -6.79
N VAL A 130 -5.65 -9.19 -5.61
CA VAL A 130 -4.32 -9.59 -5.11
C VAL A 130 -4.36 -9.83 -3.60
N PHE A 131 -3.61 -10.82 -3.15
CA PHE A 131 -3.43 -11.16 -1.73
C PHE A 131 -2.02 -10.76 -1.29
N ALA A 132 -1.93 -9.93 -0.25
CA ALA A 132 -0.71 -9.55 0.44
C ALA A 132 -0.58 -10.26 1.78
N ASP A 133 0.47 -11.05 1.94
CA ASP A 133 0.85 -11.67 3.20
C ASP A 133 2.00 -10.88 3.81
N ALA A 134 1.70 -10.15 4.88
CA ALA A 134 2.67 -9.39 5.68
C ALA A 134 3.06 -10.12 6.98
N THR A 135 2.64 -11.37 7.15
CA THR A 135 2.86 -12.14 8.40
C THR A 135 4.33 -12.32 8.72
N GLY A 136 5.16 -12.64 7.73
CA GLY A 136 6.61 -12.79 7.91
C GLY A 136 7.25 -11.53 8.50
N PRO A 137 7.13 -10.37 7.84
CA PRO A 137 7.75 -9.13 8.31
C PRO A 137 7.23 -8.64 9.66
N THR A 138 5.97 -8.93 9.98
CA THR A 138 5.35 -8.49 11.23
C THR A 138 5.24 -9.60 12.28
N SER A 139 5.95 -10.73 12.08
CA SER A 139 5.78 -11.97 12.87
C SER A 139 6.04 -11.82 14.36
N TRP A 140 6.81 -10.79 14.76
CA TRP A 140 7.09 -10.47 16.15
C TRP A 140 5.87 -9.92 16.93
N LYS A 141 4.86 -9.39 16.23
CA LYS A 141 3.58 -8.92 16.81
C LYS A 141 2.37 -9.73 16.33
N PHE A 142 2.42 -10.22 15.11
CA PHE A 142 1.30 -10.87 14.44
C PHE A 142 1.59 -12.34 14.18
N SER A 143 0.66 -13.22 14.56
CA SER A 143 0.63 -14.60 14.07
C SER A 143 -0.06 -14.72 12.71
N ARG A 144 -0.77 -13.67 12.28
CA ARG A 144 -1.37 -13.51 10.96
C ARG A 144 -1.49 -12.02 10.62
N ASN A 145 -1.05 -11.63 9.44
CA ASN A 145 -1.27 -10.30 8.89
C ASN A 145 -1.51 -10.39 7.37
N TYR A 146 -2.76 -10.63 7.01
CA TYR A 146 -3.20 -10.80 5.64
C TYR A 146 -4.01 -9.59 5.20
N ARG A 147 -3.72 -9.08 4.00
CA ARG A 147 -4.48 -8.02 3.36
C ARG A 147 -4.89 -8.45 1.97
N HIS A 148 -6.15 -8.26 1.66
CA HIS A 148 -6.70 -8.60 0.36
C HIS A 148 -7.26 -7.35 -0.31
N PHE A 149 -7.01 -7.24 -1.61
CA PHE A 149 -7.55 -6.19 -2.44
C PHE A 149 -8.44 -6.82 -3.49
N LEU A 150 -9.72 -6.48 -3.49
CA LEU A 150 -10.71 -6.89 -4.47
C LEU A 150 -11.27 -5.66 -5.16
N TRP A 151 -11.00 -5.52 -6.46
CA TRP A 151 -11.41 -4.38 -7.25
C TRP A 151 -12.49 -4.79 -8.26
N LEU A 152 -13.66 -4.15 -8.15
CA LEU A 152 -14.86 -4.37 -8.95
C LEU A 152 -15.40 -3.04 -9.46
N GLY A 153 -15.29 -2.78 -10.76
CA GLY A 153 -15.72 -1.50 -11.36
C GLY A 153 -15.01 -0.32 -10.71
N ASP A 154 -15.77 0.54 -10.03
CA ASP A 154 -15.25 1.75 -9.37
C ASP A 154 -14.99 1.55 -7.86
N VAL A 155 -15.12 0.32 -7.35
CA VAL A 155 -14.97 -0.01 -5.93
C VAL A 155 -13.75 -0.90 -5.70
N ILE A 156 -12.91 -0.52 -4.74
CA ILE A 156 -11.83 -1.35 -4.21
C ILE A 156 -12.19 -1.72 -2.78
N LEU A 157 -12.44 -3.00 -2.53
CA LEU A 157 -12.61 -3.56 -1.20
C LEU A 157 -11.25 -3.98 -0.67
N ILE A 158 -10.90 -3.48 0.52
CA ILE A 158 -9.72 -3.86 1.27
C ILE A 158 -10.21 -4.57 2.52
N PHE A 159 -9.79 -5.82 2.72
CA PHE A 159 -10.10 -6.55 3.95
C PHE A 159 -8.83 -7.14 4.56
N ASP A 160 -8.68 -6.87 5.84
CA ASP A 160 -7.54 -7.29 6.65
C ASP A 160 -7.96 -8.46 7.55
N ASP A 161 -7.31 -9.61 7.41
CA ASP A 161 -7.42 -10.76 8.30
C ASP A 161 -6.16 -10.82 9.17
N VAL A 162 -6.29 -10.28 10.39
CA VAL A 162 -5.18 -10.07 11.31
C VAL A 162 -5.39 -10.84 12.60
N ARG A 163 -4.30 -11.38 13.15
CA ARG A 163 -4.27 -12.00 14.47
C ARG A 163 -2.95 -11.69 15.17
N THR A 164 -3.03 -11.03 16.31
CA THR A 164 -1.89 -10.65 17.14
C THR A 164 -1.59 -11.76 18.16
N HIS A 165 -0.39 -11.75 18.74
CA HIS A 165 -0.04 -12.69 19.81
C HIS A 165 -0.67 -12.30 21.15
N GLU A 166 -1.01 -11.02 21.30
CA GLU A 166 -1.53 -10.42 22.53
C GLU A 166 -2.76 -9.56 22.21
N ALA A 167 -3.59 -9.29 23.23
CA ALA A 167 -4.66 -8.31 23.11
C ALA A 167 -4.09 -6.88 23.13
N GLY A 168 -4.62 -6.00 22.29
CA GLY A 168 -4.14 -4.62 22.18
C GLY A 168 -4.91 -3.84 21.11
N LYS A 169 -4.38 -2.68 20.73
CA LYS A 169 -4.98 -1.76 19.77
C LYS A 169 -4.50 -2.09 18.35
N LEU A 170 -5.44 -2.23 17.42
CA LEU A 170 -5.16 -2.24 15.98
C LEU A 170 -5.38 -0.86 15.39
N GLU A 171 -4.49 -0.45 14.49
CA GLU A 171 -4.55 0.84 13.81
C GLU A 171 -4.41 0.62 12.30
N TRP A 172 -5.34 1.15 11.52
CA TRP A 172 -5.32 1.07 10.06
C TRP A 172 -4.92 2.44 9.51
N LEU A 173 -3.75 2.52 8.89
CA LEU A 173 -3.18 3.79 8.44
C LEU A 173 -3.61 4.14 7.01
N LEU A 174 -3.89 5.43 6.81
CA LEU A 174 -4.22 6.01 5.51
C LEU A 174 -3.57 7.39 5.37
N HIS A 175 -2.56 7.48 4.52
CA HIS A 175 -1.92 8.71 4.09
C HIS A 175 -2.52 9.15 2.76
N TYR A 176 -2.84 10.45 2.64
CA TYR A 176 -3.47 11.02 1.45
C TYR A 176 -2.77 12.28 0.99
N GLU A 177 -2.96 12.64 -0.29
CA GLU A 177 -2.54 13.92 -0.86
C GLU A 177 -3.77 14.79 -1.12
N GLY A 178 -3.63 16.11 -0.94
CA GLY A 178 -4.74 17.06 -1.13
C GLY A 178 -5.59 17.23 0.14
N ARG A 179 -6.90 16.96 0.05
CA ARG A 179 -7.85 17.17 1.15
C ARG A 179 -8.57 15.89 1.52
N ALA A 180 -8.80 15.70 2.82
CA ALA A 180 -9.70 14.70 3.37
C ALA A 180 -10.76 15.40 4.22
N ASP A 181 -12.03 15.25 3.83
CA ASP A 181 -13.16 15.73 4.62
C ASP A 181 -13.87 14.54 5.26
N ARG A 182 -13.95 14.51 6.59
CA ARG A 182 -14.75 13.50 7.29
C ARG A 182 -16.23 13.83 7.17
N ARG A 183 -17.02 12.86 6.69
CA ARG A 183 -18.49 12.91 6.66
C ARG A 183 -19.05 11.60 7.21
N ASP A 184 -19.74 11.69 8.34
CA ASP A 184 -20.18 10.53 9.12
C ASP A 184 -18.99 9.60 9.46
N SER A 185 -19.07 8.34 9.04
CA SER A 185 -18.00 7.34 9.16
C SER A 185 -17.06 7.28 7.95
N ALA A 186 -17.24 8.12 6.93
CA ALA A 186 -16.43 8.07 5.70
C ALA A 186 -15.46 9.26 5.59
N LEU A 187 -14.35 9.03 4.89
CA LEU A 187 -13.40 10.06 4.47
C LEU A 187 -13.60 10.34 2.98
N HIS A 188 -13.86 11.60 2.65
CA HIS A 188 -13.94 12.08 1.28
C HIS A 188 -12.58 12.66 0.88
N LEU A 189 -11.83 11.91 0.08
CA LEU A 189 -10.53 12.32 -0.43
C LEU A 189 -10.70 13.10 -1.73
N SER A 190 -9.91 14.15 -1.91
CA SER A 190 -9.83 14.88 -3.17
C SER A 190 -8.44 15.46 -3.41
N ASN A 191 -7.97 15.35 -4.65
CA ASN A 191 -6.76 16.01 -5.12
C ASN A 191 -7.00 16.62 -6.50
N GLY A 192 -6.88 17.96 -6.59
CA GLY A 192 -7.31 18.70 -7.77
C GLY A 192 -8.82 18.63 -8.03
N SER A 193 -9.24 18.86 -9.28
CA SER A 193 -10.65 18.93 -9.65
C SER A 193 -11.30 17.58 -9.96
N GLN A 194 -10.52 16.62 -10.44
CA GLN A 194 -11.01 15.34 -10.99
C GLN A 194 -10.80 14.15 -10.05
N ALA A 195 -9.68 14.08 -9.33
CA ALA A 195 -9.39 12.90 -8.51
C ALA A 195 -10.13 12.96 -7.17
N LYS A 196 -11.04 12.02 -6.96
CA LYS A 196 -11.85 11.90 -5.74
C LYS A 196 -12.05 10.43 -5.37
N ALA A 197 -12.10 10.15 -4.07
CA ALA A 197 -12.46 8.83 -3.56
C ALA A 197 -13.22 8.96 -2.24
N ILE A 198 -14.06 7.98 -1.93
CA ILE A 198 -14.70 7.84 -0.62
C ILE A 198 -14.12 6.60 0.03
N VAL A 199 -13.46 6.77 1.17
CA VAL A 199 -12.97 5.66 2.00
C VAL A 199 -13.94 5.47 3.15
N ARG A 200 -14.56 4.29 3.21
CA ARG A 200 -15.54 3.94 4.23
C ARG A 200 -15.12 2.66 4.96
N PRO A 201 -14.83 2.72 6.27
CA PRO A 201 -14.68 1.51 7.07
C PRO A 201 -16.05 0.82 7.19
N LEU A 202 -16.07 -0.48 6.91
CA LEU A 202 -17.27 -1.31 7.08
C LEU A 202 -17.19 -2.12 8.38
N PHE A 203 -15.98 -2.61 8.71
CA PHE A 203 -15.71 -3.34 9.93
C PHE A 203 -14.35 -2.94 10.52
N PRO A 204 -14.20 -2.95 11.85
CA PRO A 204 -15.29 -3.06 12.82
C PRO A 204 -16.21 -1.82 12.76
N GLU A 205 -17.51 -2.00 13.02
CA GLU A 205 -18.51 -0.93 12.90
C GLU A 205 -18.18 0.30 13.78
N ASN A 206 -17.50 0.06 14.90
CA ASN A 206 -17.11 1.07 15.88
C ASN A 206 -15.66 1.57 15.69
N MET A 207 -15.15 1.57 14.46
CA MET A 207 -13.82 2.08 14.16
C MET A 207 -13.74 3.60 14.41
N ASN A 208 -12.81 4.00 15.28
CA ASN A 208 -12.52 5.41 15.54
C ASN A 208 -11.53 5.95 14.52
N ILE A 209 -11.95 6.98 13.77
CA ILE A 209 -11.08 7.72 12.85
C ILE A 209 -10.42 8.88 13.61
N THR A 210 -9.10 8.94 13.56
CA THR A 210 -8.26 9.98 14.20
C THR A 210 -7.30 10.58 13.17
N GLU A 211 -7.02 11.87 13.31
CA GLU A 211 -6.02 12.63 12.51
C GLU A 211 -4.72 12.84 13.29
#